data_AF-A0A9X1P9Y2-F1
#
_entry.id   AF-A0A9X1P9Y2-F1
#
_cell.length_a   1.000
_cell.length_b   1.000
_cell.length_c   1.000
_cell.angle_alpha   90.00
_cell.angle_beta   90.00
_cell.angle_gamma   90.00
#
_symmetry.space_group_name_H-M   'P 1'
#
loop_
_entity.id
_entity.type
_entity.pdbx_description
1 polymer ?
#
loop_
_entity_poly.entity_id
_entity_poly.type
_entity_poly.pdbx_seq_one_letter_code
_entity_poly.pdbx_strand_id
1 'polypeptide(L)'
;MQSNLPLEKELEPIFLGKFPPFSDSVKEFLVQYGPYFMLVLSIIGIFGLLTALGIGGAALGLGAVSTGIGFNFYLGIALGVITLIMYVLAFSPLRARKRQGWNLLYYALLIGLVSNLIQLSILGALISGVIGFWVLFQIREKYM
;
A
#
# COMPACT_ATOMS: atom_id res chain seq x y z
N MET A 1 14.56 2.01 18.75
CA MET A 1 13.76 0.75 18.83
C MET A 1 14.37 -0.24 17.85
N GLN A 2 14.68 -1.46 18.27
CA GLN A 2 15.16 -2.48 17.33
C GLN A 2 14.05 -2.76 16.30
N SER A 3 14.35 -2.52 15.03
CA SER A 3 13.48 -2.86 13.92
C SER A 3 13.37 -4.39 13.82
N ASN A 4 12.14 -4.90 13.90
CA ASN A 4 11.79 -6.31 13.74
C ASN A 4 11.09 -6.59 12.39
N LEU A 5 10.94 -5.57 11.55
CA LEU A 5 10.25 -5.71 10.27
C LEU A 5 11.21 -6.24 9.21
N PRO A 6 10.75 -7.11 8.30
CA PRO A 6 11.61 -7.71 7.28
C PRO A 6 12.29 -6.64 6.44
N LEU A 7 13.62 -6.68 6.32
CA LEU A 7 14.43 -5.78 5.50
C LEU A 7 14.44 -4.30 5.91
N GLU A 8 13.80 -3.90 7.02
CA GLU A 8 13.69 -2.47 7.36
C GLU A 8 15.07 -1.85 7.63
N LYS A 9 16.00 -2.59 8.25
CA LYS A 9 17.36 -2.11 8.55
C LYS A 9 18.21 -1.92 7.29
N GLU A 10 18.00 -2.78 6.30
CA GLU A 10 18.71 -2.78 5.02
C GLU A 10 18.18 -1.66 4.11
N LEU A 11 16.88 -1.39 4.15
CA LEU A 11 16.23 -0.36 3.34
C LEU A 11 16.37 1.05 3.93
N GLU A 12 16.46 1.19 5.26
CA GLU A 12 16.63 2.47 5.95
C GLU A 12 17.78 3.33 5.39
N PRO A 13 19.04 2.86 5.31
CA PRO A 13 20.14 3.66 4.78
C PRO A 13 19.97 4.00 3.29
N ILE A 14 19.20 3.22 2.54
CA ILE A 14 18.91 3.51 1.14
C ILE A 14 17.95 4.70 1.06
N PHE A 15 16.77 4.60 1.69
CA PHE A 15 15.71 5.59 1.52
C PHE A 15 15.84 6.84 2.39
N LEU A 16 16.65 6.79 3.45
CA LEU A 16 17.00 7.98 4.23
C LEU A 16 18.36 8.59 3.83
N GLY A 17 19.28 7.79 3.28
CA GLY A 17 20.64 8.24 2.97
C GLY A 17 20.90 8.58 1.50
N LYS A 18 20.30 7.84 0.55
CA LYS A 18 20.56 8.03 -0.90
C LYS A 18 19.49 8.84 -1.61
N PHE A 19 18.26 8.85 -1.09
CA PHE A 19 17.14 9.57 -1.69
C PHE A 19 17.03 10.99 -1.11
N PRO A 20 16.51 11.97 -1.89
CA PRO A 20 16.29 13.31 -1.40
C PRO A 20 15.38 13.30 -0.15
N PRO A 21 15.77 13.99 0.94
CA PRO A 21 14.94 14.07 2.13
C PRO A 21 13.73 14.98 1.89
N PHE A 22 12.61 14.65 2.53
CA PHE A 22 11.45 15.54 2.55
C PHE A 22 11.65 16.66 3.57
N SER A 23 11.20 17.87 3.23
CA SER A 23 11.10 18.95 4.21
C SER A 23 10.09 18.57 5.30
N ASP A 24 10.23 19.17 6.48
CA ASP A 24 9.33 18.90 7.60
C ASP A 24 7.86 19.17 7.26
N SER A 25 7.59 20.22 6.49
CA SER A 25 6.22 20.55 6.05
C SER A 25 5.61 19.45 5.17
N VAL A 26 6.41 18.83 4.29
CA VAL A 26 5.95 17.71 3.45
C VAL A 26 5.67 16.48 4.30
N LYS A 27 6.58 16.14 5.22
CA LYS A 27 6.38 15.02 6.15
C LYS A 27 5.11 15.22 6.99
N GLU A 28 4.90 16.43 7.49
CA GLU A 28 3.75 16.80 8.30
C GLU A 28 2.45 16.71 7.48
N PHE A 29 2.43 17.22 6.26
CA PHE A 29 1.30 17.09 5.33
C PHE A 29 0.94 15.61 5.09
N LEU A 30 1.93 14.78 4.79
CA LEU A 30 1.72 13.36 4.52
C LEU A 30 1.18 12.61 5.74
N VAL A 31 1.63 12.95 6.95
CA VAL A 31 1.14 12.31 8.18
C VAL A 31 -0.26 12.80 8.55
N GLN A 32 -0.56 14.08 8.31
CA GLN A 32 -1.86 14.67 8.60
C GLN A 32 -2.94 14.18 7.63
N TYR A 33 -2.66 14.16 6.33
CA TYR A 33 -3.65 13.86 5.30
C TYR A 33 -3.54 12.44 4.73
N GLY A 34 -2.37 11.80 4.82
CA GLY A 34 -2.13 10.44 4.35
C GLY A 34 -3.17 9.41 4.82
N PRO A 35 -3.60 9.40 6.11
CA PRO A 35 -4.63 8.45 6.56
C PRO A 35 -5.94 8.58 5.76
N TYR A 36 -6.35 9.81 5.43
CA TYR A 36 -7.58 10.07 4.68
C TYR A 36 -7.43 9.71 3.21
N PHE A 37 -6.29 10.03 2.59
CA PHE A 37 -5.99 9.58 1.23
C PHE A 37 -6.01 8.06 1.13
N MET A 38 -5.37 7.36 2.07
CA MET A 38 -5.37 5.90 2.13
C MET A 38 -6.78 5.33 2.29
N LEU A 39 -7.63 5.95 3.12
CA LEU A 39 -9.01 5.51 3.29
C LEU A 39 -9.82 5.66 1.99
N VAL A 40 -9.74 6.82 1.33
CA VAL A 40 -10.44 7.06 0.06
C VAL A 40 -9.96 6.09 -1.02
N LEU A 41 -8.65 5.91 -1.16
CA LEU A 41 -8.07 4.96 -2.10
C LEU A 41 -8.47 3.52 -1.76
N SER A 42 -8.62 3.18 -0.48
CA SER A 42 -9.08 1.84 -0.08
C SER A 42 -10.53 1.59 -0.50
N ILE A 43 -11.40 2.59 -0.36
CA ILE A 43 -12.80 2.51 -0.82
C ILE A 43 -12.85 2.31 -2.33
N ILE A 44 -12.06 3.09 -3.10
CA ILE A 44 -11.93 2.92 -4.55
C ILE A 44 -11.40 1.51 -4.88
N GLY A 45 -10.41 1.02 -4.14
CA GLY A 45 -9.87 -0.32 -4.28
C GLY A 45 -10.91 -1.43 -4.05
N ILE A 46 -11.82 -1.26 -3.09
CA ILE A 46 -12.93 -2.19 -2.86
C ILE A 46 -13.82 -2.27 -4.12
N PHE A 47 -14.21 -1.12 -4.69
CA PHE A 47 -14.98 -1.11 -5.95
C PHE A 47 -14.21 -1.72 -7.12
N GLY A 48 -12.89 -1.50 -7.18
CA GLY A 48 -12.01 -2.14 -8.15
C GLY A 48 -12.04 -3.67 -8.05
N LEU A 49 -11.94 -4.23 -6.83
CA LEU A 49 -12.02 -5.67 -6.62
C LEU A 49 -13.40 -6.24 -6.95
N LEU A 50 -14.49 -5.56 -6.57
CA LEU A 50 -15.85 -5.98 -6.91
C LEU A 50 -16.07 -6.00 -8.43
N THR A 51 -15.51 -5.01 -9.14
CA THR A 51 -15.55 -4.96 -10.60
C THR A 51 -14.73 -6.08 -11.22
N ALA A 52 -13.53 -6.36 -10.70
CA ALA A 52 -12.69 -7.45 -11.17
C ALA A 52 -13.37 -8.83 -11.02
N LEU A 53 -14.18 -9.02 -9.99
CA LEU A 53 -14.99 -10.21 -9.77
C LEU A 53 -16.27 -10.28 -10.62
N GLY A 54 -16.50 -9.29 -11.51
CA GLY A 54 -17.70 -9.21 -12.34
C GLY A 54 -18.96 -8.71 -11.61
N ILE A 55 -18.87 -8.44 -10.30
CA ILE A 55 -19.98 -7.95 -9.47
C ILE A 55 -20.24 -6.46 -9.75
N GLY A 56 -19.17 -5.69 -10.00
CA GLY A 56 -19.26 -4.25 -10.26
C GLY A 56 -19.73 -3.86 -11.67
N GLY A 57 -19.40 -4.66 -12.70
CA GLY A 57 -19.73 -4.35 -14.10
C GLY A 57 -21.25 -4.32 -14.37
N ALA A 58 -21.98 -5.28 -13.80
CA ALA A 58 -23.44 -5.33 -13.88
C ALA A 58 -24.12 -4.22 -13.07
N ALA A 59 -23.60 -3.91 -11.86
CA ALA A 59 -24.15 -2.87 -10.99
C ALA A 59 -23.92 -1.44 -11.51
N LEU A 60 -22.85 -1.21 -12.26
CA LEU A 60 -22.51 0.10 -12.85
C LEU A 60 -23.02 0.28 -14.29
N GLY A 61 -23.76 -0.69 -14.84
CA GLY A 61 -24.28 -0.63 -16.22
C GLY A 61 -23.18 -0.72 -17.29
N LEU A 62 -21.97 -1.16 -16.94
CA LEU A 62 -20.81 -1.24 -17.82
C LEU A 62 -20.76 -2.53 -18.65
N GLY A 63 -21.81 -3.36 -18.56
CA GLY A 63 -21.87 -4.68 -19.21
C GLY A 63 -21.12 -5.77 -18.44
N ALA A 64 -21.13 -6.98 -18.99
CA ALA A 64 -20.39 -8.10 -18.41
C ALA A 64 -18.89 -7.90 -18.65
N VAL A 65 -18.14 -7.67 -17.57
CA VAL A 65 -16.67 -7.69 -17.60
C VAL A 65 -16.24 -9.15 -17.57
N SER A 66 -15.44 -9.59 -18.55
CA SER A 66 -14.86 -10.94 -18.53
C SER A 66 -13.99 -11.08 -17.29
N THR A 67 -14.34 -12.00 -16.40
CA THR A 67 -13.51 -12.32 -15.23
C THR A 67 -12.27 -13.09 -15.66
N GLY A 68 -11.13 -12.82 -15.02
CA GLY A 68 -9.93 -13.59 -15.25
C GLY A 68 -10.15 -15.05 -14.82
N ILE A 69 -9.65 -16.00 -15.61
CA ILE A 69 -9.73 -17.43 -15.30
C ILE A 69 -8.30 -17.91 -15.07
N GLY A 70 -7.97 -18.23 -13.81
CA GLY A 70 -6.66 -18.80 -13.46
C GLY A 70 -6.24 -18.55 -12.01
N PHE A 71 -5.33 -19.38 -11.53
CA PHE A 71 -4.79 -19.30 -10.15
C PHE A 71 -4.21 -17.92 -9.83
N ASN A 72 -3.41 -17.35 -10.74
CA ASN A 72 -2.78 -16.04 -10.54
C ASN A 72 -3.79 -14.90 -10.38
N PHE A 73 -4.94 -14.98 -11.07
CA PHE A 73 -6.01 -13.99 -10.94
C PHE A 73 -6.60 -14.01 -9.53
N TYR A 74 -7.05 -15.17 -9.05
CA TYR A 74 -7.62 -15.30 -7.72
C TYR A 74 -6.61 -15.02 -6.60
N LEU A 75 -5.35 -15.40 -6.79
CA LEU A 75 -4.28 -15.06 -5.87
C LEU A 75 -4.07 -13.53 -5.81
N GLY A 76 -4.08 -12.86 -6.95
CA GLY A 76 -4.02 -11.40 -7.03
C GLY A 76 -5.17 -10.73 -6.27
N ILE A 77 -6.41 -11.23 -6.45
CA ILE A 77 -7.58 -10.75 -5.70
C ILE A 77 -7.38 -10.96 -4.20
N ALA A 78 -6.96 -12.14 -3.76
CA ALA A 78 -6.77 -12.45 -2.34
C ALA A 78 -5.72 -11.54 -1.70
N LEU A 79 -4.56 -11.35 -2.35
CA LEU A 79 -3.52 -10.44 -1.88
C LEU A 79 -4.01 -8.97 -1.88
N GLY A 80 -4.81 -8.58 -2.87
CA GLY A 80 -5.45 -7.27 -2.93
C GLY A 80 -6.39 -7.02 -1.75
N VAL A 81 -7.25 -8.00 -1.41
CA VAL A 81 -8.14 -7.92 -0.24
C VAL A 81 -7.34 -7.76 1.05
N ILE A 82 -6.31 -8.58 1.25
CA ILE A 82 -5.45 -8.50 2.44
C ILE A 82 -4.79 -7.11 2.54
N THR A 83 -4.29 -6.59 1.42
CA THR A 83 -3.67 -5.25 1.35
C THR A 83 -4.66 -4.15 1.72
N LEU A 84 -5.90 -4.21 1.22
CA LEU A 84 -6.95 -3.25 1.55
C LEU A 84 -7.35 -3.31 3.03
N ILE A 85 -7.45 -4.51 3.60
CA ILE A 85 -7.71 -4.68 5.04
C ILE A 85 -6.61 -3.98 5.84
N MET A 86 -5.34 -4.16 5.48
CA MET A 86 -4.23 -3.48 6.15
C MET A 86 -4.33 -1.96 6.04
N TYR A 87 -4.70 -1.40 4.88
CA TYR A 87 -4.88 0.05 4.73
C TYR A 87 -6.03 0.61 5.57
N VAL A 88 -7.16 -0.10 5.62
CA VAL A 88 -8.30 0.28 6.47
C VAL A 88 -7.92 0.20 7.95
N LEU A 89 -7.25 -0.88 8.38
CA LEU A 89 -6.79 -1.04 9.76
C LEU A 89 -5.71 -0.02 10.15
N ALA A 90 -4.90 0.44 9.20
CA ALA A 90 -3.88 1.46 9.42
C ALA A 90 -4.48 2.84 9.69
N PHE A 91 -5.71 3.13 9.23
CA PHE A 91 -6.31 4.45 9.31
C PHE A 91 -6.34 5.04 10.72
N SER A 92 -6.88 4.29 11.69
CA SER A 92 -6.99 4.72 13.09
C SER A 92 -5.61 4.97 13.74
N PRO A 93 -4.67 4.00 13.74
CA PRO A 93 -3.35 4.21 14.34
C PRO A 93 -2.51 5.27 13.61
N LEU A 94 -2.61 5.42 12.29
CA LEU A 94 -1.89 6.47 11.57
C LEU A 94 -2.37 7.87 11.98
N ARG A 95 -3.70 8.07 12.11
CA ARG A 95 -4.25 9.34 12.60
C ARG A 95 -3.79 9.66 14.02
N ALA A 96 -3.63 8.63 14.85
CA ALA A 96 -3.09 8.74 16.20
C ALA A 96 -1.55 8.80 16.24
N ARG A 97 -0.87 8.88 15.09
CA ARG A 97 0.60 8.89 14.94
C ARG A 97 1.31 7.73 15.64
N LYS A 98 0.67 6.57 15.68
CA LYS A 98 1.22 5.35 16.28
C LYS A 98 2.06 4.57 15.28
N ARG A 99 3.19 4.05 15.74
CA ARG A 99 4.08 3.14 15.00
C ARG A 99 3.33 1.97 14.35
N GLN A 100 2.31 1.45 15.03
CA GLN A 100 1.51 0.33 14.53
C GLN A 100 0.90 0.61 13.14
N GLY A 101 0.43 1.83 12.87
CA GLY A 101 -0.17 2.18 11.58
C GLY A 101 0.87 2.17 10.46
N TRP A 102 2.06 2.69 10.75
CA TRP A 102 3.19 2.65 9.83
C TRP A 102 3.62 1.21 9.51
N ASN A 103 3.65 0.33 10.52
CA ASN A 103 3.96 -1.08 10.33
C ASN A 103 2.96 -1.78 9.40
N LEU A 104 1.66 -1.47 9.51
CA LEU A 104 0.64 -1.99 8.61
C LEU A 104 0.86 -1.52 7.16
N LEU A 105 1.20 -0.25 6.96
CA LEU A 105 1.55 0.25 5.62
C LEU A 105 2.81 -0.44 5.06
N TYR A 106 3.81 -0.72 5.90
CA TYR A 106 5.02 -1.44 5.51
C TYR A 106 4.69 -2.85 4.99
N TYR A 107 3.88 -3.62 5.74
CA TYR A 107 3.45 -4.95 5.32
C TYR A 107 2.58 -4.92 4.05
N ALA A 108 1.66 -3.95 3.96
CA ALA A 108 0.84 -3.77 2.77
C ALA A 108 1.69 -3.50 1.52
N LEU A 109 2.75 -2.68 1.65
CA LEU A 109 3.70 -2.43 0.57
C LEU A 109 4.46 -3.70 0.17
N LEU A 110 4.94 -4.49 1.13
CA LEU A 110 5.61 -5.77 0.85
C LEU A 110 4.68 -6.76 0.12
N ILE A 111 3.43 -6.87 0.56
CA ILE A 111 2.44 -7.74 -0.11
C ILE A 111 2.18 -7.26 -1.54
N GLY A 112 2.06 -5.94 -1.74
CA GLY A 112 1.91 -5.34 -3.06
C GLY A 112 3.10 -5.66 -3.98
N LEU A 113 4.32 -5.63 -3.46
CA LEU A 113 5.52 -6.02 -4.21
C LEU A 113 5.51 -7.50 -4.59
N VAL A 114 5.23 -8.39 -3.64
CA VAL A 114 5.10 -9.83 -3.89
C VAL A 114 4.03 -10.10 -4.95
N SER A 115 2.88 -9.44 -4.85
CA SER A 115 1.78 -9.55 -5.81
C SER A 115 2.21 -9.12 -7.22
N ASN A 116 2.93 -8.00 -7.35
CA ASN A 116 3.46 -7.56 -8.65
C ASN A 116 4.45 -8.57 -9.23
N LEU A 117 5.34 -9.14 -8.41
CA LEU A 117 6.32 -10.13 -8.87
C LEU A 117 5.66 -11.43 -9.34
N ILE A 118 4.64 -11.92 -8.63
CA ILE A 118 3.85 -13.10 -9.04
C ILE A 118 3.16 -12.85 -10.39
N GLN A 119 2.70 -11.62 -10.61
CA GLN A 119 2.06 -11.20 -11.86
C GLN A 119 3.06 -10.82 -12.96
N LEU A 120 4.37 -10.98 -12.72
CA LEU A 120 5.46 -10.58 -13.62
C LEU A 120 5.43 -9.08 -13.99
N SER A 121 4.78 -8.27 -13.16
CA SER A 121 4.74 -6.81 -13.26
C SER A 121 6.01 -6.21 -12.65
N ILE A 122 7.14 -6.41 -13.32
CA ILE A 122 8.45 -5.96 -12.81
C ILE A 122 8.49 -4.44 -12.69
N LEU A 123 8.01 -3.73 -13.71
CA LEU A 123 7.94 -2.26 -13.67
C LEU A 123 7.03 -1.77 -12.55
N GLY A 124 5.89 -2.43 -12.33
CA GLY A 124 4.98 -2.10 -11.23
C GLY A 124 5.63 -2.33 -9.86
N ALA A 125 6.35 -3.44 -9.68
CA ALA A 125 7.10 -3.71 -8.46
C ALA A 125 8.18 -2.65 -8.21
N LEU A 126 8.96 -2.28 -9.23
CA LEU A 126 10.03 -1.29 -9.10
C LEU A 126 9.47 0.09 -8.74
N ILE A 127 8.46 0.57 -9.47
CA ILE A 127 7.89 1.90 -9.25
C ILE A 127 7.25 1.97 -7.87
N SER A 128 6.39 1.01 -7.53
CA SER A 128 5.69 0.98 -6.24
C SER A 128 6.66 0.79 -5.07
N GLY A 129 7.69 -0.04 -5.23
CA GLY A 129 8.71 -0.26 -4.22
C GLY A 129 9.54 0.98 -3.95
N VAL A 130 10.11 1.58 -4.99
CA VAL A 130 10.97 2.76 -4.85
C VAL A 130 10.18 3.93 -4.27
N ILE A 131 9.02 4.27 -4.84
CA ILE A 131 8.23 5.41 -4.38
C ILE A 131 7.60 5.11 -3.01
N GLY A 132 7.04 3.92 -2.85
CA GLY A 132 6.35 3.51 -1.62
C GLY A 132 7.30 3.50 -0.44
N PHE A 133 8.46 2.85 -0.56
CA PHE A 133 9.43 2.85 0.53
C PHE A 133 10.04 4.22 0.76
N TRP A 134 10.33 4.99 -0.30
CA TRP A 134 10.84 6.36 -0.11
C TRP A 134 9.90 7.20 0.74
N VAL A 135 8.61 7.27 0.38
CA VAL A 135 7.61 8.01 1.16
C VAL A 135 7.51 7.46 2.58
N LEU A 136 7.41 6.14 2.71
CA LEU A 136 7.18 5.47 3.99
C LEU A 136 8.35 5.68 4.96
N PHE A 137 9.60 5.54 4.52
CA PHE A 137 10.77 5.80 5.36
C PHE A 137 10.89 7.28 5.72
N GLN A 138 10.61 8.20 4.80
CA GLN A 138 10.71 9.64 5.07
C GLN A 138 9.75 10.13 6.16
N ILE A 139 8.56 9.55 6.28
CA ILE A 139 7.58 9.93 7.33
C ILE A 139 7.71 9.10 8.62
N ARG A 140 8.58 8.08 8.64
CA ARG A 140 8.74 7.11 9.73
C ARG A 140 8.89 7.74 11.10
N GLU A 141 9.71 8.80 11.19
CA GLU A 141 10.04 9.51 12.43
C GLU A 141 8.84 10.25 13.07
N LYS A 142 7.78 10.53 12.29
CA LYS A 142 6.57 11.19 12.78
C LYS A 142 5.60 10.22 13.47
N TYR A 143 5.92 8.92 13.49
CA TYR A 143 5.14 7.87 14.15
C TYR A 143 5.94 7.25 15.31
N MET A 144 5.41 7.36 16.53
CA MET A 144 6.04 6.88 17.78
C MET A 144 5.41 5.59 18.29
#